data_AF-A0A136L9F7-F1
#
_entry.id   AF-A0A136L9F7-F1
#
_cell.length_a   1.000
_cell.length_b   1.000
_cell.length_c   1.000
_cell.angle_alpha   90.00
_cell.angle_beta   90.00
_cell.angle_gamma   90.00
#
_symmetry.space_group_name_H-M   'P 1'
#
loop_
_entity.id
_entity.type
_entity.pdbx_description
1 polymer ?
#
loop_
_entity_poly.entity_id
_entity_poly.type
_entity_poly.pdbx_seq_one_letter_code
_entity_poly.pdbx_strand_id
1 'polypeptide(L)'
;MSKDQGIYLQDILERIQRIQETASAGEHIFRTSYMHQDTIIRNFEVIGEIVKRLDPKLTARYPEIHWADYAGFRDILIHQYDKVVLDIVWESVDRDLETLKAAVKKLLEGEQKGE
;
A
#
# COMPACT_ATOMS: atom_id res chain seq x y z
N MET A 1 11.47 -2.47 -21.21
CA MET A 1 11.10 -2.37 -19.79
C MET A 1 9.89 -3.28 -19.60
N SER A 2 9.81 -4.04 -18.49
CA SER A 2 8.71 -5.01 -18.34
C SER A 2 7.38 -4.24 -18.24
N LYS A 3 6.43 -4.55 -19.13
CA LYS A 3 5.06 -4.02 -19.11
C LYS A 3 4.37 -4.22 -17.75
N ASP A 4 4.88 -5.10 -16.90
CA ASP A 4 4.30 -5.45 -15.61
C ASP A 4 4.52 -4.37 -14.53
N GLN A 5 5.61 -3.59 -14.59
CA GLN A 5 5.93 -2.64 -13.52
C GLN A 5 4.99 -1.44 -13.47
N GLY A 6 4.65 -0.88 -14.65
CA GLY A 6 3.64 0.18 -14.73
C GLY A 6 2.26 -0.26 -14.25
N ILE A 7 1.88 -1.51 -14.53
CA ILE A 7 0.63 -2.12 -14.04
C ILE A 7 0.68 -2.25 -12.52
N TYR A 8 1.78 -2.75 -11.95
CA TYR A 8 1.96 -2.83 -10.49
C TYR A 8 1.87 -1.48 -9.79
N LEU A 9 2.45 -0.43 -10.36
CA LEU A 9 2.34 0.92 -9.81
C LEU A 9 0.89 1.43 -9.86
N GLN A 10 0.17 1.19 -10.96
CA GLN A 10 -1.25 1.54 -11.07
C GLN A 10 -2.10 0.78 -10.05
N ASP A 11 -1.86 -0.53 -9.90
CA ASP A 11 -2.54 -1.36 -8.92
C ASP A 11 -2.32 -0.82 -7.50
N ILE A 12 -1.09 -0.44 -7.12
CA ILE A 12 -0.82 0.19 -5.82
C ILE A 12 -1.68 1.45 -5.64
N LEU A 13 -1.75 2.35 -6.63
CA LEU A 13 -2.57 3.56 -6.54
C LEU A 13 -4.06 3.24 -6.36
N GLU A 14 -4.56 2.22 -7.05
CA GLU A 14 -5.95 1.77 -6.91
C GLU A 14 -6.22 1.21 -5.50
N ARG A 15 -5.29 0.43 -4.93
CA ARG A 15 -5.41 -0.08 -3.55
C ARG A 15 -5.38 1.05 -2.52
N ILE A 16 -4.48 2.02 -2.69
CA ILE A 16 -4.42 3.22 -1.83
C ILE A 16 -5.75 3.95 -1.86
N GLN A 17 -6.31 4.19 -3.06
CA GLN A 17 -7.59 4.89 -3.21
C GLN A 17 -8.73 4.15 -2.48
N ARG A 18 -8.81 2.82 -2.62
CA ARG A 18 -9.83 2.01 -1.92
C ARG A 18 -9.70 2.08 -0.40
N ILE A 19 -8.47 2.10 0.12
CA ILE A 19 -8.24 2.28 1.57
C ILE A 19 -8.77 3.64 2.01
N GLN A 20 -8.41 4.70 1.28
CA GLN A 20 -8.81 6.07 1.62
C GLN A 20 -10.33 6.28 1.57
N GLU A 21 -10.98 5.75 0.53
CA GLU A 21 -12.44 5.79 0.41
C GLU A 21 -13.12 5.06 1.57
N THR A 22 -12.62 3.87 1.92
CA THR A 22 -13.16 3.09 3.05
C THR A 22 -12.93 3.81 4.38
N ALA A 23 -11.73 4.37 4.58
CA ALA A 23 -11.36 5.09 5.78
C ALA A 23 -12.12 6.42 5.96
N SER A 24 -12.66 6.99 4.88
CA SER A 24 -13.48 8.21 4.95
C SER A 24 -14.75 8.05 5.80
N ALA A 25 -15.19 6.81 6.07
CA ALA A 25 -16.25 6.51 7.02
C ALA A 25 -15.86 6.80 8.49
N GLY A 26 -14.57 7.00 8.76
CA GLY A 26 -14.01 7.37 10.06
C GLY A 26 -13.53 6.19 10.90
N GLU A 27 -12.61 6.49 11.82
CA GLU A 27 -11.94 5.51 12.69
C GLU A 27 -12.93 4.68 13.51
N HIS A 28 -13.98 5.32 14.03
CA HIS A 28 -15.01 4.62 14.81
C HIS A 28 -15.70 3.52 13.99
N ILE A 29 -16.00 3.79 12.71
CA ILE A 29 -16.60 2.79 11.82
C ILE A 29 -15.61 1.69 11.50
N PHE A 30 -14.35 2.02 11.22
CA PHE A 30 -13.29 1.02 11.07
C PHE A 30 -13.21 0.09 12.28
N ARG A 31 -13.22 0.63 13.51
CA ARG A 31 -13.12 -0.18 14.74
C ARG A 31 -14.32 -1.09 15.00
N THR A 32 -15.48 -0.76 14.45
CA THR A 32 -16.75 -1.47 14.74
C THR A 32 -17.29 -2.31 13.58
N SER A 33 -16.67 -2.22 12.40
CA SER A 33 -17.12 -2.90 11.20
C SER A 33 -16.03 -3.78 10.60
N TYR A 34 -16.20 -5.11 10.71
CA TYR A 34 -15.31 -6.08 10.05
C TYR A 34 -15.19 -5.83 8.55
N MET A 35 -16.26 -5.42 7.88
CA MET A 35 -16.22 -5.08 6.46
C MET A 35 -15.22 -3.95 6.14
N HIS A 36 -15.14 -2.94 7.00
CA HIS A 36 -14.16 -1.86 6.82
C HIS A 36 -12.75 -2.33 7.17
N GLN A 37 -12.61 -3.12 8.24
CA GLN A 37 -11.32 -3.72 8.63
C GLN A 37 -10.76 -4.59 7.51
N ASP A 38 -11.52 -5.56 7.04
CA ASP A 38 -11.14 -6.51 6.01
C ASP A 38 -10.83 -5.79 4.70
N THR A 39 -11.59 -4.76 4.34
CA THR A 39 -11.32 -3.98 3.13
C THR A 39 -9.97 -3.26 3.24
N ILE A 40 -9.69 -2.57 4.34
CA ILE A 40 -8.43 -1.85 4.52
C ILE A 40 -7.25 -2.82 4.61
N ILE A 41 -7.35 -3.85 5.45
CA ILE A 41 -6.31 -4.88 5.64
C ILE A 41 -6.00 -5.56 4.32
N ARG A 42 -7.03 -6.00 3.57
CA ARG A 42 -6.82 -6.68 2.29
C ARG A 42 -6.10 -5.81 1.27
N ASN A 43 -6.41 -4.52 1.21
CA ASN A 43 -5.71 -3.63 0.30
C ASN A 43 -4.24 -3.41 0.73
N PHE A 44 -3.94 -3.33 2.02
CA PHE A 44 -2.56 -3.29 2.51
C PHE A 44 -1.78 -4.57 2.19
N GLU A 45 -2.37 -5.75 2.37
CA GLU A 45 -1.76 -7.02 1.98
C GLU A 45 -1.39 -7.03 0.49
N VAL A 46 -2.29 -6.57 -0.37
CA VAL A 46 -2.06 -6.54 -1.81
C VAL A 46 -0.97 -5.53 -2.16
N ILE A 47 -0.94 -4.36 -1.52
CA ILE A 47 0.16 -3.39 -1.68
C ILE A 47 1.50 -4.05 -1.34
N GLY A 48 1.62 -4.70 -0.18
CA GLY A 48 2.87 -5.36 0.22
C GLY A 48 3.29 -6.49 -0.72
N GLU A 49 2.33 -7.26 -1.24
CA GLU A 49 2.59 -8.29 -2.26
C GLU A 49 3.12 -7.68 -3.57
N ILE A 50 2.53 -6.57 -4.03
CA ILE A 50 3.00 -5.88 -5.23
C ILE A 50 4.40 -5.30 -5.00
N VAL A 51 4.66 -4.70 -3.84
CA VAL A 51 5.97 -4.13 -3.50
C VAL A 51 7.08 -5.19 -3.58
N LYS A 52 6.82 -6.44 -3.15
CA LYS A 52 7.77 -7.57 -3.31
C LYS A 52 8.09 -7.92 -4.77
N ARG A 53 7.23 -7.51 -5.72
CA ARG A 53 7.37 -7.78 -7.16
C ARG A 53 7.92 -6.59 -7.96
N LEU A 54 8.08 -5.43 -7.31
CA LEU A 54 8.70 -4.28 -7.96
C LEU A 54 10.19 -4.54 -8.21
N ASP A 55 10.70 -4.07 -9.34
CA ASP A 55 12.14 -4.11 -9.64
C ASP A 55 12.90 -3.31 -8.57
N PRO A 56 13.92 -3.88 -7.91
CA PRO A 56 14.75 -3.15 -6.95
C PRO A 56 15.36 -1.86 -7.52
N LYS A 57 15.62 -1.79 -8.83
CA LYS A 57 16.10 -0.56 -9.49
C LYS A 57 15.04 0.53 -9.49
N LEU A 58 13.77 0.16 -9.54
CA LEU A 58 12.65 1.09 -9.53
C LEU A 58 12.46 1.67 -8.13
N THR A 59 12.43 0.83 -7.10
CA THR A 59 12.29 1.26 -5.70
C THR A 59 13.50 2.06 -5.22
N ALA A 60 14.72 1.74 -5.68
CA ALA A 60 15.93 2.49 -5.38
C ALA A 60 15.92 3.96 -5.87
N ARG A 61 15.01 4.34 -6.78
CA ARG A 61 14.84 5.74 -7.22
C ARG A 61 14.16 6.60 -6.15
N TYR A 62 13.49 5.99 -5.18
CA TYR A 62 12.78 6.65 -4.07
C TYR A 62 13.16 5.99 -2.74
N PRO A 63 14.42 6.17 -2.28
CA PRO A 63 14.93 5.53 -1.07
C PRO A 63 14.32 6.10 0.23
N GLU A 64 13.64 7.25 0.16
CA GLU A 64 12.88 7.82 1.28
C GLU A 64 11.65 6.99 1.64
N ILE A 65 11.16 6.16 0.72
CA ILE A 65 10.08 5.23 0.99
C ILE A 65 10.70 3.93 1.51
N HIS A 66 10.29 3.53 2.70
CA HIS A 66 10.70 2.25 3.25
C HIS A 66 9.88 1.11 2.64
N TRP A 67 10.17 0.75 1.39
CA TRP A 67 9.44 -0.28 0.64
C TRP A 67 9.37 -1.62 1.39
N ALA A 68 10.45 -1.99 2.07
CA ALA A 68 10.50 -3.22 2.87
C ALA A 68 9.47 -3.25 4.01
N ASP A 69 9.09 -2.09 4.56
CA ASP A 69 8.13 -2.01 5.65
C ASP A 69 6.73 -2.43 5.17
N TYR A 70 6.33 -2.07 3.94
CA TYR A 70 5.06 -2.53 3.34
C TYR A 70 5.05 -4.04 3.09
N ALA A 71 6.18 -4.58 2.62
CA ALA A 71 6.34 -6.02 2.42
C ALA A 71 6.26 -6.79 3.76
N GLY A 72 6.90 -6.27 4.82
CA GLY A 72 6.86 -6.82 6.16
C GLY A 72 5.48 -6.68 6.82
N PHE A 73 4.81 -5.55 6.60
CA PHE A 73 3.46 -5.31 7.11
C PHE A 73 2.46 -6.33 6.55
N ARG A 74 2.52 -6.60 5.24
CA ARG A 74 1.77 -7.72 4.63
C ARG A 74 2.04 -9.04 5.34
N ASP A 75 3.30 -9.35 5.65
CA ASP A 75 3.64 -10.62 6.30
C ASP A 75 3.05 -10.72 7.71
N ILE A 76 2.98 -9.62 8.45
CA ILE A 76 2.27 -9.56 9.73
C ILE A 76 0.77 -9.77 9.53
N LEU A 77 0.14 -9.04 8.61
CA LEU A 77 -1.32 -9.10 8.39
C LEU A 77 -1.80 -10.51 8.02
N ILE A 78 -1.04 -11.25 7.20
CA ILE A 78 -1.47 -12.56 6.71
C ILE A 78 -0.96 -13.74 7.55
N HIS A 79 0.24 -13.67 8.14
CA HIS A 79 0.86 -14.80 8.85
C HIS A 79 0.81 -14.67 10.37
N GLN A 80 0.62 -13.45 10.89
CA GLN A 80 0.51 -13.14 12.31
C GLN A 80 -0.82 -12.41 12.59
N TYR A 81 -1.89 -12.84 11.92
CA TYR A 81 -3.23 -12.24 12.00
C TYR A 81 -3.76 -12.21 13.45
N ASP A 82 -3.32 -13.14 14.30
CA ASP A 82 -3.60 -13.21 15.73
C ASP A 82 -2.96 -12.07 16.55
N LYS A 83 -1.93 -11.42 16.00
CA LYS A 83 -1.19 -10.31 16.61
C LYS A 83 -1.50 -8.95 15.97
N VAL A 84 -2.42 -8.89 15.01
CA VAL A 84 -2.76 -7.64 14.33
C VAL A 84 -3.40 -6.68 15.33
N VAL A 85 -2.75 -5.54 15.54
CA VAL A 85 -3.25 -4.44 16.37
C VAL A 85 -3.94 -3.45 15.45
N LEU A 86 -5.25 -3.28 15.59
CA LEU A 86 -6.05 -2.39 14.74
C LEU A 86 -5.56 -0.94 14.77
N ASP A 87 -4.97 -0.50 15.89
CA ASP A 87 -4.36 0.84 16.02
C ASP A 87 -3.23 1.03 15.00
N ILE A 88 -2.36 0.04 14.85
CA ILE A 88 -1.25 0.07 13.89
C ILE A 88 -1.80 0.15 12.46
N VAL A 89 -2.83 -0.66 12.15
CA VAL A 89 -3.47 -0.63 10.83
C VAL A 89 -4.04 0.74 10.52
N TRP A 90 -4.73 1.37 11.48
CA TRP A 90 -5.33 2.69 11.30
C TRP A 90 -4.27 3.79 11.17
N GLU A 91 -3.21 3.75 11.98
CA GLU A 91 -2.11 4.73 11.87
C GLU A 91 -1.43 4.69 10.49
N SER A 92 -1.29 3.51 9.90
CA SER A 92 -0.75 3.34 8.54
C SER A 92 -1.67 3.91 7.46
N VAL A 93 -2.96 4.09 7.71
CA VAL A 93 -3.89 4.71 6.75
C VAL A 93 -3.58 6.20 6.57
N ASP A 94 -3.26 6.91 7.65
CA ASP A 94 -3.21 8.37 7.66
C ASP A 94 -1.82 8.91 7.25
N ARG A 95 -0.73 8.32 7.77
CA ARG A 95 0.63 8.85 7.57
C ARG A 95 1.40 8.23 6.42
N ASP A 96 1.31 6.93 6.25
CA ASP A 96 2.21 6.19 5.36
C ASP A 96 1.70 6.19 3.91
N LEU A 97 0.37 6.08 3.73
CA LEU A 97 -0.24 5.96 2.41
C LEU A 97 -0.07 7.19 1.52
N GLU A 98 -0.15 8.40 2.06
CA GLU A 98 0.03 9.62 1.24
C GLU A 98 1.45 9.73 0.69
N THR A 99 2.45 9.41 1.53
CA THR A 99 3.85 9.42 1.12
C THR A 99 4.10 8.35 0.04
N LEU A 100 3.58 7.14 0.22
CA LEU A 100 3.64 6.08 -0.79
C LEU A 100 2.96 6.49 -2.10
N LYS A 101 1.75 7.05 -2.01
CA LYS A 101 0.96 7.52 -3.17
C LYS A 101 1.75 8.53 -4.00
N ALA A 102 2.38 9.50 -3.35
CA ALA A 102 3.19 10.52 -4.02
C ALA A 102 4.39 9.91 -4.75
N ALA A 103 5.12 8.98 -4.13
CA ALA A 103 6.26 8.31 -4.76
C ALA A 103 5.84 7.45 -5.95
N VAL A 104 4.78 6.65 -5.79
CA VAL A 104 4.26 5.76 -6.85
C VAL A 104 3.77 6.56 -8.06
N LYS A 105 3.09 7.70 -7.85
CA LYS A 105 2.69 8.60 -8.94
C LYS A 105 3.90 9.10 -9.74
N LYS A 106 4.95 9.58 -9.05
CA LYS A 106 6.16 10.06 -9.73
C LYS A 106 6.92 8.95 -10.45
N LEU A 107 6.94 7.74 -9.88
CA LEU A 107 7.48 6.55 -10.56
C LEU A 107 6.73 6.28 -11.86
N LEU A 108 5.39 6.25 -11.80
CA LEU A 108 4.55 5.98 -12.97
C LEU A 108 4.71 7.05 -14.06
N GLU A 109 4.76 8.33 -13.71
CA GLU A 109 5.05 9.43 -14.65
C GLU A 109 6.44 9.31 -15.28
N GLY A 110 7.43 8.85 -14.51
CA GLY A 110 8.79 8.62 -14.99
C GLY A 110 8.89 7.46 -15.98
N GLU A 111 8.12 6.39 -15.78
CA GLU A 111 8.04 5.26 -16.72
C GLU A 111 7.34 5.67 -18.03
N GLN A 112 6.28 6.50 -17.96
CA GLN A 112 5.56 6.98 -19.15
C GLN A 112 6.36 7.94 -20.04
N LYS A 113 7.38 8.62 -19.47
CA LYS A 113 8.28 9.52 -20.22
C LYS A 113 9.53 8.82 -20.76
N GLY A 114 9.79 7.59 -20.33
CA GLY A 114 10.94 6.77 -20.73
C GLY A 114 10.67 5.81 -21.89
N GLU A 115 9.43 5.79 -22.41
CA GLU A 115 9.01 5.17 -23.68
C GLU A 115 9.03 6.19 -24.83
#